data_AF-A0ABD2YDA2-F1
#
_entry.id   AF-A0ABD2YDA2-F1
#
_cell.length_a   1.000
_cell.length_b   1.000
_cell.length_c   1.000
_cell.angle_alpha   90.00
_cell.angle_beta   90.00
_cell.angle_gamma   90.00
#
_symmetry.space_group_name_H-M   'P 1'
#
loop_
_entity.id
_entity.type
_entity.pdbx_description
1 polymer ?
#
loop_
_entity_poly.entity_id
_entity_poly.type
_entity_poly.pdbx_seq_one_letter_code
_entity_poly.pdbx_strand_id
1 'polypeptide(L)'
;MFAHISRKLHINGCTSTRVFLLFSKPLFQYSTKTAAAAAKSKPQKNHFLEEYLINSLGFSKQEAFSTSKKVPLKPFRKDPNLVIHFLEFHGFNKSQIKSIVSSLPKLLFCNPDRTLKPKLQFFHGLGLSGSEIVKLFVFQKHLFTSGSDFVRARFDYFRTLLGSDEKVTRALKRCSSLLRYDASEKVAEAVVLLRNYGFSDENVANFIIRSPRRVFILQPEEVEDMARVVENDFGIARESAMFYYGVEVLTSLTKSTVDRKLSIWRSFGWSDVDIRTMLRKHPLCVRLSVSKIREGLKFFMEELGYTSGYLASHPTFFTLSLEKRIKPRNEVVKLLNEKMLIRRKASLYSVVSLTEERFLKKYLLPYREKMPDLYRSYMHGVGG
;
A
#
# COMPACT_ATOMS: atom_id res chain seq x y z
N MET A 1 -56.27 11.09 28.50
CA MET A 1 -56.76 12.47 28.52
C MET A 1 -56.16 13.12 29.77
N PHE A 2 -55.17 14.02 29.57
CA PHE A 2 -54.49 14.95 30.51
C PHE A 2 -54.12 14.46 31.93
N ALA A 3 -52.84 14.27 32.30
CA ALA A 3 -51.71 15.21 32.50
C ALA A 3 -51.39 15.29 34.01
N HIS A 4 -50.39 14.54 34.47
CA HIS A 4 -49.02 14.99 34.80
C HIS A 4 -48.89 15.70 36.16
N ILE A 5 -48.61 14.91 37.21
CA ILE A 5 -48.14 15.36 38.52
C ILE A 5 -46.72 14.82 38.71
N SER A 6 -45.72 15.69 38.67
CA SER A 6 -44.36 15.38 39.09
C SER A 6 -44.12 15.87 40.52
N ARG A 7 -43.77 14.95 41.41
CA ARG A 7 -43.25 15.22 42.76
C ARG A 7 -41.76 15.60 42.67
N LYS A 8 -41.40 16.71 43.32
CA LYS A 8 -40.02 17.07 43.69
C LYS A 8 -39.54 16.22 44.86
N LEU A 9 -38.22 16.03 44.97
CA LEU A 9 -37.38 16.12 46.19
C LEU A 9 -35.91 16.12 45.71
N HIS A 10 -35.19 17.26 45.73
CA HIS A 10 -34.26 17.72 46.80
C HIS A 10 -32.87 17.04 46.64
N ILE A 11 -31.68 17.69 46.57
CA ILE A 11 -31.07 18.76 47.39
C ILE A 11 -29.72 19.23 46.75
N ASN A 12 -29.44 20.56 46.85
CA ASN A 12 -28.18 21.34 46.89
C ASN A 12 -27.11 21.29 45.77
N GLY A 13 -26.49 22.41 45.34
CA GLY A 13 -26.54 23.79 45.83
C GLY A 13 -25.65 24.79 45.05
N CYS A 14 -25.85 26.08 45.38
CA CYS A 14 -25.02 27.30 45.19
C CYS A 14 -24.56 27.71 43.78
N THR A 15 -25.25 28.63 43.07
CA THR A 15 -25.37 30.13 43.20
C THR A 15 -24.34 30.90 42.37
N SER A 16 -24.79 31.45 41.23
CA SER A 16 -24.14 32.54 40.49
C SER A 16 -25.11 33.72 40.44
N THR A 17 -24.90 34.72 41.29
CA THR A 17 -25.68 35.95 41.33
C THR A 17 -25.14 36.94 40.30
N ARG A 18 -25.91 37.23 39.25
CA ARG A 18 -25.69 38.38 38.36
C ARG A 18 -26.35 39.61 38.97
N VAL A 19 -25.56 40.65 39.24
CA VAL A 19 -26.05 41.99 39.59
C VAL A 19 -25.98 42.85 38.34
N PHE A 20 -27.15 43.32 37.88
CA PHE A 20 -27.27 44.42 36.92
C PHE A 20 -27.26 45.73 37.70
N LEU A 21 -26.33 46.62 37.38
CA LEU A 21 -26.44 48.04 37.73
C LEU A 21 -26.39 48.84 36.43
N LEU A 22 -27.55 49.38 36.07
CA LEU A 22 -27.67 50.56 35.23
C LEU A 22 -27.16 51.76 36.03
N PHE A 23 -26.45 52.70 35.41
CA PHE A 23 -26.72 54.14 35.54
C PHE A 23 -25.77 54.98 34.66
N SER A 24 -26.41 55.89 33.91
CA SER A 24 -26.04 57.29 33.72
C SER A 24 -24.74 57.67 32.98
N LYS A 25 -24.93 58.36 31.85
CA LYS A 25 -23.93 59.16 31.13
C LYS A 25 -23.60 60.45 31.88
N PRO A 26 -22.36 60.95 31.77
CA PRO A 26 -22.12 62.38 31.71
C PRO A 26 -21.65 62.80 30.31
N LEU A 27 -22.23 63.91 29.84
CA LEU A 27 -21.76 64.75 28.73
C LEU A 27 -20.58 65.62 29.19
N PHE A 28 -19.89 66.23 28.19
CA PHE A 28 -18.78 67.20 28.21
C PHE A 28 -17.41 66.58 27.88
N GLN A 29 -16.56 67.10 26.97
CA GLN A 29 -16.57 68.26 26.07
C GLN A 29 -15.67 67.91 24.87
N TYR A 30 -15.97 68.49 23.71
CA TYR A 30 -15.05 68.52 22.57
C TYR A 30 -13.85 69.43 22.90
N SER A 31 -12.63 68.91 22.72
CA SER A 31 -11.44 69.73 22.48
C SER A 31 -10.68 69.12 21.31
N THR A 32 -10.35 69.95 20.33
CA THR A 32 -9.80 69.56 19.02
C THR A 32 -8.29 69.77 18.97
N LYS A 33 -7.61 68.78 18.34
CA LYS A 33 -6.26 68.81 17.73
C LYS A 33 -5.09 68.94 18.71
N THR A 34 -4.03 68.14 18.60
CA THR A 34 -3.23 67.92 17.39
C THR A 34 -2.67 66.50 17.30
N ALA A 35 -2.64 65.98 16.08
CA ALA A 35 -2.04 64.71 15.73
C ALA A 35 -0.50 64.83 15.73
N ALA A 36 0.16 64.10 16.62
CA ALA A 36 1.51 63.61 16.37
C ALA A 36 1.38 62.14 15.98
N ALA A 37 1.56 61.87 14.69
CA ALA A 37 1.61 60.52 14.15
C ALA A 37 2.80 59.78 14.76
N ALA A 38 2.59 59.11 15.89
CA ALA A 38 3.48 58.06 16.35
C ALA A 38 3.38 56.93 15.32
N ALA A 39 4.40 56.86 14.45
CA ALA A 39 4.59 55.75 13.54
C ALA A 39 4.49 54.45 14.35
N LYS A 40 3.37 53.73 14.20
CA LYS A 40 3.26 52.34 14.63
C LYS A 40 4.28 51.57 13.80
N SER A 41 5.46 51.35 14.36
CA SER A 41 6.43 50.41 13.81
C SER A 41 5.73 49.05 13.68
N LYS A 42 5.55 48.60 12.43
CA LYS A 42 5.08 47.24 12.13
C LYS A 42 6.04 46.25 12.81
N PRO A 43 5.54 45.14 13.38
CA PRO A 43 6.41 44.17 14.06
C PRO A 43 7.36 43.51 13.05
N GLN A 44 8.64 43.84 13.13
CA GLN A 44 9.74 43.47 12.24
C GLN A 44 10.18 41.99 12.32
N LYS A 45 9.33 41.10 12.88
CA LYS A 45 9.75 39.76 13.36
C LYS A 45 9.60 38.60 12.36
N ASN A 46 8.82 38.75 11.28
CA ASN A 46 8.71 37.72 10.22
C ASN A 46 9.61 37.97 9.01
N HIS A 47 10.22 39.15 8.89
CA HIS A 47 11.03 39.54 7.73
C HIS A 47 12.25 38.61 7.53
N PHE A 48 12.92 38.24 8.63
CA PHE A 48 14.08 37.33 8.57
C PHE A 48 13.72 35.97 7.94
N LEU A 49 12.61 35.35 8.36
CA LEU A 49 12.19 34.07 7.82
C LEU A 49 11.76 34.20 6.35
N GLU A 50 11.07 35.29 5.99
CA GLU A 50 10.68 35.54 4.60
C GLU A 50 11.90 35.69 3.68
N GLU A 51 12.88 36.47 4.10
CA GLU A 51 14.12 36.69 3.37
C GLU A 51 14.94 35.39 3.25
N TYR A 52 15.04 34.61 4.33
CA TYR A 52 15.66 33.29 4.30
C TYR A 52 14.96 32.33 3.32
N LEU A 53 13.62 32.26 3.35
CA LEU A 53 12.85 31.41 2.44
C LEU A 53 13.10 31.77 0.97
N ILE A 54 13.20 33.07 0.65
CA ILE A 54 13.47 33.55 -0.71
C ILE A 54 14.91 33.21 -1.10
N ASN A 55 15.88 33.67 -0.31
CA ASN A 55 17.29 33.64 -0.68
C ASN A 55 17.90 32.24 -0.61
N SER A 56 17.49 31.42 0.37
CA SER A 56 18.12 30.10 0.63
C SER A 56 17.30 28.93 0.10
N LEU A 57 15.97 29.03 0.07
CA LEU A 57 15.08 27.93 -0.34
C LEU A 57 14.31 28.19 -1.64
N GLY A 58 14.55 29.34 -2.30
CA GLY A 58 14.00 29.66 -3.63
C GLY A 58 12.49 29.87 -3.64
N PHE A 59 11.92 30.40 -2.56
CA PHE A 59 10.50 30.80 -2.51
C PHE A 59 10.28 32.09 -3.29
N SER A 60 9.11 32.23 -3.93
CA SER A 60 8.65 33.54 -4.39
C SER A 60 8.31 34.42 -3.18
N LYS A 61 8.28 35.75 -3.36
CA LYS A 61 7.89 36.69 -2.29
C LYS A 61 6.53 36.33 -1.67
N GLN A 62 5.57 35.93 -2.50
CA GLN A 62 4.23 35.55 -2.05
C GLN A 62 4.24 34.22 -1.27
N GLU A 63 4.97 33.21 -1.76
CA GLU A 63 5.11 31.93 -1.07
C GLU A 63 5.79 32.11 0.29
N ALA A 64 6.85 32.92 0.35
CA ALA A 64 7.60 33.20 1.57
C ALA A 64 6.72 33.88 2.63
N PHE A 65 5.98 34.93 2.24
CA PHE A 65 5.04 35.62 3.13
C PHE A 65 3.91 34.70 3.64
N SER A 66 3.34 33.85 2.77
CA SER A 66 2.31 32.90 3.19
C SER A 66 2.84 31.82 4.14
N THR A 67 4.10 31.43 3.98
CA THR A 67 4.76 30.41 4.78
C THR A 67 5.21 30.95 6.13
N SER A 68 5.79 32.16 6.17
CA SER A 68 6.24 32.82 7.41
C SER A 68 5.09 33.01 8.40
N LYS A 69 3.89 33.36 7.90
CA LYS A 69 2.66 33.53 8.69
C LYS A 69 2.25 32.30 9.51
N LYS A 70 2.65 31.09 9.09
CA LYS A 70 2.32 29.84 9.80
C LYS A 70 3.19 29.62 11.05
N VAL A 71 4.20 30.46 11.26
CA VAL A 71 5.13 30.38 12.39
C VAL A 71 4.83 31.49 13.40
N PRO A 72 4.73 31.17 14.71
CA PRO A 72 4.52 32.19 15.74
C PRO A 72 5.71 33.17 15.83
N LEU A 73 5.41 34.43 16.16
CA LEU A 73 6.37 35.56 16.30
C LEU A 73 7.33 35.45 17.51
N LYS A 74 7.70 34.24 17.93
CA LYS A 74 8.65 34.02 19.03
C LYS A 74 10.09 34.07 18.52
N PRO A 75 11.05 34.57 19.31
CA PRO A 75 12.45 34.62 18.91
C PRO A 75 12.97 33.21 18.56
N PHE A 76 13.49 33.08 17.34
CA PHE A 76 14.08 31.85 16.83
C PHE A 76 15.36 31.56 17.61
N ARG A 77 15.44 30.39 18.24
CA ARG A 77 16.61 30.00 19.05
C ARG A 77 17.54 29.02 18.33
N LYS A 78 17.22 28.61 17.10
CA LYS A 78 17.95 27.57 16.37
C LYS A 78 18.14 27.98 14.92
N ASP A 79 19.31 27.65 14.38
CA ASP A 79 19.69 27.86 12.99
C ASP A 79 18.86 26.96 12.05
N PRO A 80 18.06 27.53 11.13
CA PRO A 80 17.33 26.78 10.10
C PRO A 80 18.20 25.86 9.24
N ASN A 81 19.46 26.23 9.00
CA ASN A 81 20.35 25.48 8.11
C ASN A 81 20.69 24.09 8.65
N LEU A 82 20.65 23.89 9.98
CA LEU A 82 20.86 22.57 10.59
C LEU A 82 19.85 21.55 10.06
N VAL A 83 18.59 21.94 9.90
CA VAL A 83 17.53 21.06 9.40
C VAL A 83 17.67 20.86 7.89
N ILE A 84 18.02 21.91 7.15
CA ILE A 84 18.20 21.83 5.70
C ILE A 84 19.34 20.88 5.35
N HIS A 85 20.53 21.10 5.92
CA HIS A 85 21.68 20.23 5.69
C HIS A 85 21.42 18.80 6.16
N PHE A 86 20.70 18.61 7.26
CA PHE A 86 20.29 17.29 7.70
C PHE A 86 19.40 16.59 6.65
N LEU A 87 18.42 17.29 6.08
CA LEU A 87 17.56 16.73 5.04
C LEU A 87 18.36 16.45 3.75
N GLU A 88 19.22 17.36 3.32
CA GLU A 88 20.09 17.16 2.15
C GLU A 88 21.01 15.95 2.34
N PHE A 89 21.63 15.81 3.51
CA PHE A 89 22.49 14.66 3.87
C PHE A 89 21.74 13.32 3.77
N HIS A 90 20.44 13.30 4.10
CA HIS A 90 19.61 12.10 3.99
C HIS A 90 18.93 11.96 2.61
N GLY A 91 19.35 12.73 1.61
CA GLY A 91 18.94 12.57 0.22
C GLY A 91 17.65 13.29 -0.17
N PHE A 92 17.14 14.21 0.65
CA PHE A 92 16.04 15.09 0.24
C PHE A 92 16.55 16.15 -0.73
N ASN A 93 15.86 16.35 -1.85
CA ASN A 93 16.24 17.38 -2.82
C ASN A 93 15.62 18.75 -2.49
N LYS A 94 16.15 19.81 -3.11
CA LYS A 94 15.72 21.20 -2.87
C LYS A 94 14.22 21.43 -3.07
N SER A 95 13.60 20.82 -4.09
CA SER A 95 12.16 20.99 -4.34
C SER A 95 11.29 20.28 -3.30
N GLN A 96 11.69 19.08 -2.85
CA GLN A 96 11.06 18.37 -1.74
C GLN A 96 11.17 19.17 -0.45
N ILE A 97 12.36 19.69 -0.13
CA ILE A 97 12.61 20.53 1.04
C ILE A 97 11.73 21.79 0.99
N LYS A 98 11.70 22.50 -0.14
CA LYS A 98 10.82 23.66 -0.36
C LYS A 98 9.34 23.30 -0.09
N SER A 99 8.85 22.18 -0.64
CA SER A 99 7.48 21.69 -0.43
C SER A 99 7.19 21.36 1.04
N ILE A 100 8.12 20.71 1.73
CA ILE A 100 7.99 20.36 3.15
C ILE A 100 7.93 21.63 3.99
N VAL A 101 8.87 22.55 3.81
CA VAL A 101 8.96 23.82 4.56
C VAL A 101 7.73 24.70 4.31
N SER A 102 7.23 24.77 3.08
CA SER A 102 5.99 25.50 2.76
C SER A 102 4.80 24.96 3.57
N SER A 103 4.69 23.64 3.73
CA SER A 103 3.62 23.03 4.53
C SER A 103 3.87 23.06 6.03
N LEU A 104 5.12 22.93 6.48
CA LEU A 104 5.51 22.73 7.86
C LEU A 104 6.70 23.64 8.24
N PRO A 105 6.55 24.97 8.20
CA PRO A 105 7.70 25.87 8.38
C PRO A 105 8.28 25.83 9.80
N LYS A 106 7.50 25.35 10.78
CA LYS A 106 7.99 25.08 12.14
C LYS A 106 9.10 24.02 12.18
N LEU A 107 9.22 23.18 11.15
CA LEU A 107 10.26 22.16 11.04
C LEU A 107 11.67 22.74 11.07
N LEU A 108 11.87 23.94 10.51
CA LEU A 108 13.16 24.65 10.47
C LEU A 108 13.74 24.89 11.86
N PHE A 109 12.91 24.88 12.90
CA PHE A 109 13.31 25.19 14.28
C PHE A 109 13.34 23.96 15.19
N CYS A 110 13.24 22.74 14.63
CA CYS A 110 13.41 21.51 15.40
C CYS A 110 14.90 21.19 15.61
N ASN A 111 15.21 20.29 16.56
CA ASN A 111 16.55 19.70 16.63
C ASN A 111 16.51 18.38 15.84
N PRO A 112 17.14 18.30 14.65
CA PRO A 112 17.02 17.13 13.79
C PRO A 112 17.58 15.85 14.42
N ASP A 113 18.65 15.93 15.22
CA ASP A 113 19.21 14.77 15.94
C ASP A 113 18.25 14.17 16.96
N ARG A 114 17.45 15.01 17.63
CA ARG A 114 16.47 14.55 18.63
C ARG A 114 15.13 14.17 18.01
N THR A 115 14.72 14.83 16.93
CA THR A 115 13.37 14.68 16.38
C THR A 115 13.31 13.81 15.13
N LEU A 116 14.22 13.97 14.17
CA LEU A 116 14.14 13.34 12.85
C LEU A 116 15.03 12.09 12.77
N LYS A 117 16.27 12.20 13.24
CA LYS A 117 17.27 11.13 13.19
C LYS A 117 16.77 9.80 13.76
N PRO A 118 16.10 9.74 14.94
CA PRO A 118 15.64 8.46 15.47
C PRO A 118 14.57 7.79 14.59
N LYS A 119 13.74 8.57 13.88
CA LYS A 119 12.73 8.05 12.96
C LYS A 119 13.38 7.53 11.67
N LEU A 120 14.36 8.26 11.12
CA LEU A 120 15.09 7.79 9.93
C LEU A 120 15.88 6.52 10.23
N GLN A 121 16.57 6.47 11.37
CA GLN A 121 17.29 5.28 11.83
C GLN A 121 16.35 4.09 12.04
N PHE A 122 15.15 4.32 12.60
CA PHE A 122 14.14 3.28 12.73
C PHE A 122 13.78 2.65 11.38
N PHE A 123 13.44 3.46 10.37
CA PHE A 123 13.10 2.91 9.04
C PHE A 123 14.29 2.28 8.32
N HIS A 124 15.50 2.79 8.54
CA HIS A 124 16.72 2.14 8.05
C HIS A 124 16.94 0.77 8.70
N GLY A 125 16.74 0.65 10.01
CA GLY A 125 16.82 -0.62 10.74
C GLY A 125 15.80 -1.66 10.27
N LEU A 126 14.70 -1.21 9.67
CA LEU A 126 13.68 -2.05 9.04
C LEU A 126 14.00 -2.43 7.58
N GLY A 127 15.17 -2.05 7.05
CA GLY A 127 15.61 -2.38 5.70
C GLY A 127 15.02 -1.51 4.59
N LEU A 128 14.48 -0.32 4.89
CA LEU A 128 14.15 0.65 3.84
C LEU A 128 15.42 1.34 3.34
N SER A 129 15.52 1.49 2.01
CA SER A 129 16.56 2.31 1.39
C SER A 129 16.32 3.80 1.68
N GLY A 130 17.38 4.62 1.64
CA GLY A 130 17.27 6.06 1.83
C GLY A 130 16.22 6.71 0.91
N SER A 131 16.19 6.29 -0.37
CA SER A 131 15.20 6.78 -1.34
C SER A 131 13.74 6.43 -0.97
N GLU A 132 13.50 5.26 -0.39
CA GLU A 132 12.17 4.84 0.07
C GLU A 132 11.76 5.61 1.31
N ILE A 133 12.69 5.89 2.22
CA ILE A 133 12.44 6.70 3.42
C ILE A 133 12.12 8.16 3.03
N VAL A 134 12.87 8.75 2.11
CA VAL A 134 12.59 10.10 1.57
C VAL A 134 11.18 10.14 0.99
N LYS A 135 10.81 9.19 0.12
CA LYS A 135 9.46 9.08 -0.43
C LYS A 135 8.42 8.96 0.68
N LEU A 136 8.65 8.10 1.67
CA LEU A 136 7.75 7.89 2.80
C LEU A 136 7.45 9.20 3.54
N PHE A 137 8.49 9.96 3.89
CA PHE A 137 8.35 11.23 4.62
C PHE A 137 7.70 12.33 3.78
N VAL A 138 8.02 12.41 2.49
CA VAL A 138 7.38 13.39 1.58
C VAL A 138 5.88 13.13 1.46
N PHE A 139 5.46 11.87 1.37
CA PHE A 139 4.04 11.50 1.32
C PHE A 139 3.35 11.62 2.69
N GLN A 140 4.04 11.30 3.77
CA GLN A 140 3.51 11.28 5.13
C GLN A 140 4.11 12.41 5.96
N LYS A 141 3.72 13.65 5.65
CA LYS A 141 4.31 14.86 6.24
C LYS A 141 4.20 14.93 7.77
N HIS A 142 3.20 14.27 8.38
CA HIS A 142 3.09 14.18 9.84
C HIS A 142 4.28 13.44 10.47
N LEU A 143 5.02 12.62 9.72
CA LEU A 143 6.24 11.99 10.21
C LEU A 143 7.31 13.02 10.59
N PHE A 144 7.31 14.23 10.03
CA PHE A 144 8.21 15.29 10.45
C PHE A 144 7.87 15.84 11.84
N THR A 145 6.59 15.84 12.21
CA THR A 145 6.10 16.46 13.45
C THR A 145 5.78 15.46 14.56
N SER A 146 5.53 14.20 14.23
CA SER A 146 5.21 13.16 15.21
C SER A 146 6.42 12.72 16.03
N GLY A 147 6.17 12.34 17.29
CA GLY A 147 7.17 11.69 18.14
C GLY A 147 7.59 10.33 17.60
N SER A 148 8.83 9.93 17.89
CA SER A 148 9.38 8.64 17.46
C SER A 148 8.59 7.46 18.02
N ASP A 149 8.15 7.53 19.27
CA ASP A 149 7.39 6.45 19.92
C ASP A 149 6.01 6.26 19.29
N PHE A 150 5.37 7.35 18.85
CA PHE A 150 4.12 7.28 18.10
C PHE A 150 4.28 6.61 16.72
N VAL A 151 5.43 6.80 16.07
CA VAL A 151 5.74 6.10 14.81
C VAL A 151 5.98 4.61 15.06
N ARG A 152 6.74 4.28 16.11
CA ARG A 152 7.01 2.90 16.52
C ARG A 152 5.72 2.15 16.89
N ALA A 153 4.91 2.70 17.78
CA ALA A 153 3.65 2.07 18.21
C ALA A 153 2.72 1.72 17.04
N ARG A 154 2.64 2.60 16.02
CA ARG A 154 1.86 2.31 14.80
C ARG A 154 2.49 1.22 13.96
N PHE A 155 3.81 1.23 13.80
CA PHE A 155 4.50 0.15 13.14
C PHE A 155 4.28 -1.18 13.87
N ASP A 156 4.35 -1.18 15.21
CA ASP A 156 4.17 -2.34 16.07
C ASP A 156 2.76 -2.92 15.93
N TYR A 157 1.73 -2.08 15.81
CA TYR A 157 0.37 -2.53 15.47
C TYR A 157 0.34 -3.35 14.18
N PHE A 158 0.94 -2.85 13.10
CA PHE A 158 1.02 -3.60 11.84
C PHE A 158 1.95 -4.81 11.95
N ARG A 159 3.00 -4.77 12.76
CA ARG A 159 3.86 -5.93 13.01
C ARG A 159 3.05 -7.06 13.64
N THR A 160 2.24 -6.76 14.65
CA THR A 160 1.35 -7.74 15.29
C THR A 160 0.33 -8.29 14.28
N LEU A 161 -0.25 -7.42 13.46
CA LEU A 161 -1.28 -7.82 12.49
C LEU A 161 -0.73 -8.63 11.30
N LEU A 162 0.48 -8.32 10.83
CA LEU A 162 1.06 -8.92 9.63
C LEU A 162 2.10 -10.01 9.94
N GLY A 163 2.62 -10.03 11.17
CA GLY A 163 3.50 -11.06 11.72
C GLY A 163 5.00 -10.92 11.44
N SER A 164 5.46 -9.88 10.73
CA SER A 164 6.90 -9.65 10.49
C SER A 164 7.19 -8.25 9.93
N ASP A 165 8.41 -7.75 10.17
CA ASP A 165 8.87 -6.45 9.66
C ASP A 165 8.90 -6.42 8.13
N GLU A 166 9.29 -7.52 7.49
CA GLU A 166 9.34 -7.64 6.03
C GLU A 166 7.95 -7.49 5.40
N LYS A 167 6.91 -8.02 6.06
CA LYS A 167 5.53 -7.88 5.59
C LYS A 167 5.00 -6.46 5.77
N VAL A 168 5.29 -5.81 6.91
CA VAL A 168 4.91 -4.42 7.15
C VAL A 168 5.59 -3.49 6.15
N THR A 169 6.90 -3.61 5.98
CA THR A 169 7.66 -2.77 5.04
C THR A 169 7.21 -2.97 3.60
N ARG A 170 6.88 -4.21 3.19
CA ARG A 170 6.28 -4.49 1.88
C ARG A 170 4.93 -3.78 1.68
N ALA A 171 4.08 -3.76 2.71
CA ALA A 171 2.81 -3.04 2.66
C ALA A 171 3.01 -1.51 2.61
N LEU A 172 3.94 -0.97 3.40
CA LEU A 172 4.30 0.45 3.44
C LEU A 172 4.84 0.96 2.10
N LYS A 173 5.68 0.16 1.42
CA LYS A 173 6.21 0.49 0.08
C LYS A 173 5.09 0.63 -0.96
N ARG A 174 3.97 -0.10 -0.80
CA ARG A 174 2.78 0.00 -1.67
C ARG A 174 1.85 1.14 -1.26
N CYS A 175 1.72 1.39 0.03
CA CYS A 175 0.85 2.41 0.58
C CYS A 175 1.39 2.98 1.89
N SER A 176 2.06 4.13 1.79
CA SER A 176 2.53 4.87 2.96
C SER A 176 1.40 5.37 3.86
N SER A 177 0.16 5.43 3.35
CA SER A 177 -1.02 5.86 4.11
C SER A 177 -1.33 4.95 5.30
N LEU A 178 -0.76 3.74 5.36
CA LEU A 178 -0.81 2.90 6.56
C LEU A 178 -0.17 3.57 7.78
N LEU A 179 0.75 4.53 7.59
CA LEU A 179 1.30 5.33 8.69
C LEU A 179 0.50 6.60 8.97
N ARG A 180 -0.69 6.84 8.38
CA ARG A 180 -1.53 7.98 8.76
C ARG A 180 -1.95 7.89 10.23
N TYR A 181 -2.42 9.01 10.77
CA TYR A 181 -2.89 9.08 12.16
C TYR A 181 -4.10 8.16 12.39
N ASP A 182 -5.05 8.16 11.48
CA ASP A 182 -6.32 7.42 11.51
C ASP A 182 -6.23 6.00 10.94
N ALA A 183 -5.04 5.58 10.51
CA ALA A 183 -4.90 4.34 9.75
C ALA A 183 -5.20 3.09 10.59
N SER A 184 -4.81 3.07 11.86
CA SER A 184 -5.04 1.91 12.74
C SER A 184 -6.53 1.62 12.93
N GLU A 185 -7.34 2.65 13.12
CA GLU A 185 -8.80 2.55 13.28
C GLU A 185 -9.45 2.00 12.01
N LYS A 186 -9.13 2.61 10.85
CA LYS A 186 -9.66 2.16 9.55
C LYS A 186 -9.23 0.74 9.19
N VAL A 187 -7.99 0.38 9.51
CA VAL A 187 -7.50 -0.99 9.32
C VAL A 187 -8.24 -1.95 10.26
N ALA A 188 -8.47 -1.59 11.51
CA ALA A 188 -9.19 -2.43 12.46
C ALA A 188 -10.63 -2.69 12.00
N GLU A 189 -11.34 -1.67 11.54
CA GLU A 189 -12.68 -1.80 10.93
C GLU A 189 -12.68 -2.79 9.76
N ALA A 190 -11.72 -2.64 8.83
CA ALA A 190 -11.60 -3.53 7.68
C ALA A 190 -11.21 -4.96 8.08
N VAL A 191 -10.37 -5.15 9.10
CA VAL A 191 -10.01 -6.47 9.64
C VAL A 191 -11.25 -7.18 10.17
N VAL A 192 -12.08 -6.48 10.96
CA VAL A 192 -13.34 -7.02 11.47
C VAL A 192 -14.28 -7.38 10.31
N LEU A 193 -14.44 -6.47 9.34
CA LEU A 193 -15.27 -6.73 8.17
C LEU A 193 -14.82 -7.98 7.42
N LEU A 194 -13.54 -8.10 7.06
CA LEU A 194 -13.03 -9.25 6.31
C LEU A 194 -13.19 -10.57 7.10
N ARG A 195 -12.99 -10.54 8.42
CA ARG A 195 -13.23 -11.70 9.28
C ARG A 195 -14.69 -12.13 9.29
N ASN A 196 -15.63 -11.18 9.30
CA ASN A 196 -17.07 -11.49 9.21
C ASN A 196 -17.44 -12.18 7.88
N TYR A 197 -16.62 -11.99 6.85
CA TYR A 197 -16.74 -12.67 5.54
C TYR A 197 -15.94 -13.97 5.45
N GLY A 198 -15.45 -14.50 6.58
CA GLY A 198 -14.78 -15.80 6.66
C GLY A 198 -13.28 -15.76 6.33
N PHE A 199 -12.66 -14.58 6.28
CA PHE A 199 -11.23 -14.50 6.00
C PHE A 199 -10.46 -14.87 7.27
N SER A 200 -9.56 -15.86 7.16
CA SER A 200 -8.58 -16.15 8.21
C SER A 200 -7.64 -14.97 8.46
N ASP A 201 -6.98 -14.94 9.62
CA ASP A 201 -6.00 -13.91 9.95
C ASP A 201 -4.86 -13.83 8.92
N GLU A 202 -4.44 -14.98 8.38
CA GLU A 202 -3.46 -15.02 7.30
C GLU A 202 -3.99 -14.38 6.01
N ASN A 203 -5.25 -14.65 5.64
CA ASN A 203 -5.88 -14.05 4.46
C ASN A 203 -6.07 -12.55 4.62
N VAL A 204 -6.44 -12.08 5.83
CA VAL A 204 -6.51 -10.65 6.16
C VAL A 204 -5.14 -9.99 6.05
N ALA A 205 -4.09 -10.59 6.63
CA ALA A 205 -2.73 -10.08 6.51
C ALA A 205 -2.29 -10.00 5.04
N ASN A 206 -2.53 -11.07 4.27
CA ASN A 206 -2.23 -11.10 2.84
C ASN A 206 -3.02 -10.04 2.06
N PHE A 207 -4.28 -9.79 2.40
CA PHE A 207 -5.09 -8.73 1.82
C PHE A 207 -4.47 -7.35 2.03
N ILE A 208 -4.09 -7.03 3.28
CA ILE A 208 -3.48 -5.74 3.64
C ILE A 208 -2.14 -5.58 2.92
N ILE A 209 -1.32 -6.64 2.82
CA ILE A 209 -0.03 -6.58 2.14
C ILE A 209 -0.19 -6.35 0.63
N ARG A 210 -1.15 -7.03 0.00
CA ARG A 210 -1.30 -7.02 -1.47
C ARG A 210 -2.09 -5.81 -1.95
N SER A 211 -3.09 -5.38 -1.19
CA SER A 211 -4.05 -4.33 -1.53
C SER A 211 -4.24 -3.30 -0.39
N PRO A 212 -3.17 -2.71 0.17
CA PRO A 212 -3.28 -1.86 1.38
C PRO A 212 -4.15 -0.62 1.19
N ARG A 213 -4.28 -0.11 -0.05
CA ARG A 213 -5.17 1.03 -0.34
C ARG A 213 -6.64 0.67 -0.19
N ARG A 214 -7.03 -0.58 -0.49
CA ARG A 214 -8.42 -1.04 -0.44
C ARG A 214 -8.96 -1.03 0.99
N VAL A 215 -8.10 -1.28 1.97
CA VAL A 215 -8.42 -1.25 3.40
C VAL A 215 -9.12 0.05 3.83
N PHE A 216 -8.81 1.18 3.19
CA PHE A 216 -9.37 2.48 3.55
C PHE A 216 -10.71 2.81 2.90
N ILE A 217 -11.13 2.06 1.89
CA ILE A 217 -12.32 2.37 1.08
C ILE A 217 -13.31 1.22 1.00
N LEU A 218 -12.92 0.01 1.41
CA LEU A 218 -13.75 -1.18 1.34
C LEU A 218 -15.01 -1.00 2.18
N GLN A 219 -16.17 -1.17 1.54
CA GLN A 219 -17.47 -1.11 2.20
C GLN A 219 -18.09 -2.51 2.32
N PRO A 220 -18.92 -2.77 3.35
CA PRO A 220 -19.58 -4.06 3.53
C PRO A 220 -20.38 -4.52 2.31
N GLU A 221 -21.13 -3.61 1.69
CA GLU A 221 -21.97 -3.90 0.51
C GLU A 221 -21.11 -4.36 -0.67
N GLU A 222 -19.95 -3.73 -0.87
CA GLU A 222 -19.01 -4.11 -1.94
C GLU A 222 -18.42 -5.50 -1.67
N VAL A 223 -18.11 -5.84 -0.42
CA VAL A 223 -17.62 -7.18 -0.06
C VAL A 223 -18.69 -8.24 -0.29
N GLU A 224 -19.95 -7.95 0.03
CA GLU A 224 -21.07 -8.85 -0.26
C GLU A 224 -21.25 -9.07 -1.76
N ASP A 225 -21.21 -8.01 -2.57
CA ASP A 225 -21.33 -8.12 -4.02
C ASP A 225 -20.20 -8.98 -4.60
N MET A 226 -18.97 -8.77 -4.14
CA MET A 226 -17.83 -9.60 -4.53
C MET A 226 -18.00 -11.05 -4.08
N ALA A 227 -18.48 -11.28 -2.86
CA ALA A 227 -18.75 -12.62 -2.34
C ALA A 227 -19.75 -13.37 -3.24
N ARG A 228 -20.85 -12.70 -3.63
CA ARG A 228 -21.86 -13.27 -4.53
C ARG A 228 -21.31 -13.60 -5.91
N VAL A 229 -20.46 -12.74 -6.49
CA VAL A 229 -19.82 -13.03 -7.78
C VAL A 229 -18.87 -14.21 -7.67
N VAL A 230 -18.08 -14.30 -6.58
CA VAL A 230 -17.17 -15.43 -6.35
C VAL A 230 -17.94 -16.74 -6.19
N GLU A 231 -19.04 -16.72 -5.45
CA GLU A 231 -19.89 -17.86 -5.22
C GLU A 231 -20.62 -18.30 -6.49
N ASN A 232 -21.35 -17.38 -7.14
CA ASN A 232 -22.26 -17.69 -8.23
C ASN A 232 -21.58 -17.74 -9.60
N ASP A 233 -20.64 -16.85 -9.88
CA ASP A 233 -20.01 -16.73 -11.20
C ASP A 233 -18.72 -17.55 -11.27
N PHE A 234 -17.88 -17.49 -10.22
CA PHE A 234 -16.66 -18.30 -10.17
C PHE A 234 -16.93 -19.72 -9.67
N GLY A 235 -18.06 -19.96 -9.00
CA GLY A 235 -18.44 -21.27 -8.48
C GLY A 235 -17.65 -21.67 -7.23
N ILE A 236 -17.15 -20.70 -6.46
CA ILE A 236 -16.30 -20.93 -5.29
C ILE A 236 -17.12 -20.69 -4.01
N ALA A 237 -17.38 -21.76 -3.28
CA ALA A 237 -18.07 -21.69 -1.99
C ALA A 237 -17.30 -20.83 -0.97
N ARG A 238 -18.02 -20.15 -0.06
CA ARG A 238 -17.45 -19.22 0.92
C ARG A 238 -16.45 -19.89 1.87
N GLU A 239 -16.65 -21.17 2.14
CA GLU A 239 -15.82 -22.01 3.01
C GLU A 239 -14.54 -22.50 2.32
N SER A 240 -14.44 -22.33 0.99
CA SER A 240 -13.28 -22.75 0.23
C SER A 240 -12.07 -21.88 0.56
N ALA A 241 -10.90 -22.50 0.72
CA ALA A 241 -9.63 -21.77 0.80
C ALA A 241 -9.37 -20.87 -0.43
N MET A 242 -10.04 -21.15 -1.57
CA MET A 242 -9.94 -20.32 -2.77
C MET A 242 -10.84 -19.08 -2.76
N PHE A 243 -11.79 -18.99 -1.82
CA PHE A 243 -12.73 -17.88 -1.74
C PHE A 243 -12.02 -16.54 -1.57
N TYR A 244 -11.05 -16.48 -0.66
CA TYR A 244 -10.17 -15.33 -0.48
C TYR A 244 -9.56 -14.85 -1.80
N TYR A 245 -8.97 -15.76 -2.57
CA TYR A 245 -8.32 -15.41 -3.84
C TYR A 245 -9.32 -14.98 -4.90
N GLY A 246 -10.55 -15.51 -4.87
CA GLY A 246 -11.66 -15.04 -5.70
C GLY A 246 -12.00 -13.57 -5.41
N VAL A 247 -12.22 -13.24 -4.13
CA VAL A 247 -12.50 -11.86 -3.72
C VAL A 247 -11.30 -10.95 -4.03
N GLU A 248 -10.07 -11.44 -3.82
CA GLU A 248 -8.85 -10.71 -4.13
C GLU A 248 -8.79 -10.28 -5.61
N VAL A 249 -9.21 -11.15 -6.55
CA VAL A 249 -9.31 -10.81 -7.97
C VAL A 249 -10.22 -9.60 -8.16
N LEU A 250 -11.43 -9.65 -7.59
CA LEU A 250 -12.45 -8.60 -7.75
C LEU A 250 -12.08 -7.29 -7.05
N THR A 251 -11.28 -7.34 -5.98
CA THR A 251 -10.75 -6.09 -5.37
C THR A 251 -9.74 -5.37 -6.26
N SER A 252 -9.15 -6.06 -7.23
CA SER A 252 -8.08 -5.52 -8.08
C SER A 252 -8.52 -5.23 -9.52
N LEU A 253 -9.65 -5.78 -9.96
CA LEU A 253 -10.13 -5.70 -11.34
C LEU A 253 -11.61 -5.31 -11.36
N THR A 254 -11.98 -4.47 -12.32
CA THR A 254 -13.41 -4.20 -12.60
C THR A 254 -14.07 -5.43 -13.21
N LYS A 255 -15.39 -5.56 -13.05
CA LYS A 255 -16.20 -6.61 -13.70
C LYS A 255 -15.95 -6.69 -15.21
N SER A 256 -15.98 -5.55 -15.90
CA SER A 256 -15.68 -5.47 -17.34
C SER A 256 -14.28 -5.99 -17.70
N THR A 257 -13.29 -5.78 -16.83
CA THR A 257 -11.94 -6.30 -17.04
C THR A 257 -11.88 -7.82 -16.86
N VAL A 258 -12.60 -8.35 -15.88
CA VAL A 258 -12.75 -9.79 -15.67
C VAL A 258 -13.42 -10.42 -16.90
N ASP A 259 -14.57 -9.90 -17.33
CA ASP A 259 -15.32 -10.42 -18.47
C ASP A 259 -14.51 -10.43 -19.77
N ARG A 260 -13.79 -9.33 -20.05
CA ARG A 260 -12.89 -9.23 -21.20
C ARG A 260 -11.75 -10.23 -21.15
N LYS A 261 -11.27 -10.60 -19.97
CA LYS A 261 -10.23 -11.62 -19.83
C LYS A 261 -10.82 -13.01 -20.01
N LEU A 262 -11.99 -13.28 -19.43
CA LEU A 262 -12.71 -14.54 -19.59
C LEU A 262 -13.09 -14.80 -21.06
N SER A 263 -13.44 -13.77 -21.82
CA SER A 263 -13.74 -13.91 -23.26
C SER A 263 -12.56 -14.37 -24.10
N ILE A 264 -11.31 -14.12 -23.65
CA ILE A 264 -10.12 -14.64 -24.32
C ILE A 264 -10.10 -16.17 -24.23
N TRP A 265 -10.35 -16.73 -23.04
CA TRP A 265 -10.43 -18.19 -22.88
C TRP A 265 -11.52 -18.78 -23.78
N ARG A 266 -12.70 -18.14 -23.82
CA ARG A 266 -13.80 -18.54 -24.71
C ARG A 266 -13.40 -18.49 -26.18
N SER A 267 -12.61 -17.49 -26.61
CA SER A 267 -12.13 -17.41 -28.00
C SER A 267 -11.16 -18.55 -28.39
N PHE A 268 -10.60 -19.26 -27.41
CA PHE A 268 -9.81 -20.48 -27.61
C PHE A 268 -10.65 -21.76 -27.39
N GLY A 269 -11.98 -21.64 -27.44
CA GLY A 269 -12.90 -22.78 -27.35
C GLY A 269 -13.16 -23.29 -25.92
N TRP A 270 -12.80 -22.54 -24.88
CA TRP A 270 -13.12 -22.94 -23.51
C TRP A 270 -14.61 -22.77 -23.21
N SER A 271 -15.22 -23.83 -22.67
CA SER A 271 -16.59 -23.78 -22.16
C SER A 271 -16.67 -23.02 -20.84
N ASP A 272 -17.87 -22.55 -20.47
CA ASP A 272 -18.07 -21.94 -19.14
C ASP A 272 -17.82 -22.94 -18.00
N VAL A 273 -18.01 -24.24 -18.25
CA VAL A 273 -17.69 -25.30 -17.29
C VAL A 273 -16.17 -25.41 -17.08
N ASP A 274 -15.38 -25.36 -18.15
CA ASP A 274 -13.91 -25.35 -18.07
C ASP A 274 -13.40 -24.10 -17.34
N ILE A 275 -13.95 -22.94 -17.68
CA ILE A 275 -13.60 -21.67 -17.02
C ILE A 275 -13.90 -21.74 -15.53
N ARG A 276 -15.11 -22.18 -15.14
CA ARG A 276 -15.47 -22.35 -13.71
C ARG A 276 -14.55 -23.36 -13.02
N THR A 277 -14.19 -24.45 -13.68
CA THR A 277 -13.27 -25.45 -13.14
C THR A 277 -11.89 -24.85 -12.86
N MET A 278 -11.37 -24.05 -13.80
CA MET A 278 -10.12 -23.31 -13.65
C MET A 278 -10.20 -22.31 -12.49
N LEU A 279 -11.25 -21.50 -12.44
CA LEU A 279 -11.44 -20.48 -11.40
C LEU A 279 -11.55 -21.11 -10.02
N ARG A 280 -12.31 -22.21 -9.88
CA ARG A 280 -12.43 -22.95 -8.61
C ARG A 280 -11.11 -23.45 -8.05
N LYS A 281 -10.18 -23.81 -8.93
CA LYS A 281 -8.85 -24.30 -8.55
C LYS A 281 -7.83 -23.18 -8.40
N HIS A 282 -7.95 -22.12 -9.21
CA HIS A 282 -6.98 -21.03 -9.21
C HIS A 282 -7.56 -19.71 -9.77
N PRO A 283 -8.26 -18.91 -8.94
CA PRO A 283 -8.88 -17.65 -9.37
C PRO A 283 -7.87 -16.64 -9.93
N LEU A 284 -6.62 -16.68 -9.45
CA LEU A 284 -5.55 -15.75 -9.84
C LEU A 284 -5.14 -15.85 -11.31
N CYS A 285 -5.57 -16.88 -12.06
CA CYS A 285 -5.40 -16.93 -13.52
C CYS A 285 -5.98 -15.70 -14.23
N VAL A 286 -7.04 -15.09 -13.69
CA VAL A 286 -7.65 -13.88 -14.25
C VAL A 286 -6.76 -12.65 -14.05
N ARG A 287 -5.81 -12.66 -13.11
CA ARG A 287 -4.90 -11.53 -12.90
C ARG A 287 -3.75 -11.48 -13.89
N LEU A 288 -3.50 -12.56 -14.63
CA LEU A 288 -2.45 -12.62 -15.65
C LEU A 288 -2.69 -11.57 -16.72
N SER A 289 -1.61 -11.06 -17.34
CA SER A 289 -1.74 -10.13 -18.46
C SER A 289 -2.45 -10.81 -19.65
N VAL A 290 -3.06 -10.00 -20.52
CA VAL A 290 -3.73 -10.52 -21.72
C VAL A 290 -2.75 -11.28 -22.61
N SER A 291 -1.51 -10.77 -22.79
CA SER A 291 -0.53 -11.47 -23.62
C SER A 291 -0.12 -12.81 -22.99
N LYS A 292 0.12 -12.85 -21.67
CA LYS A 292 0.48 -14.10 -20.99
C LYS A 292 -0.60 -15.18 -21.10
N ILE A 293 -1.88 -14.80 -21.02
CA ILE A 293 -3.00 -15.72 -21.24
C ILE A 293 -2.99 -16.25 -22.68
N ARG A 294 -2.87 -15.36 -23.67
CA ARG A 294 -2.88 -15.73 -25.10
C ARG A 294 -1.67 -16.59 -25.47
N GLU A 295 -0.47 -16.21 -25.06
CA GLU A 295 0.77 -16.96 -25.31
C GLU A 295 0.70 -18.36 -24.70
N GLY A 296 0.22 -18.47 -23.45
CA GLY A 296 0.00 -19.76 -22.81
C GLY A 296 -1.01 -20.62 -23.57
N LEU A 297 -2.16 -20.06 -23.94
CA LEU A 297 -3.20 -20.79 -24.67
C LEU A 297 -2.71 -21.28 -26.04
N LYS A 298 -2.02 -20.44 -26.82
CA LYS A 298 -1.41 -20.84 -28.10
C LYS A 298 -0.44 -21.99 -27.90
N PHE A 299 0.51 -21.85 -26.97
CA PHE A 299 1.50 -22.90 -26.72
C PHE A 299 0.84 -24.23 -26.30
N PHE A 300 -0.07 -24.19 -25.32
CA PHE A 300 -0.64 -25.42 -24.80
C PHE A 300 -1.65 -26.08 -25.75
N MET A 301 -2.49 -25.29 -26.43
CA MET A 301 -3.59 -25.84 -27.23
C MET A 301 -3.19 -26.01 -28.70
N GLU A 302 -2.48 -25.05 -29.31
CA GLU A 302 -2.11 -25.11 -30.72
C GLU A 302 -0.83 -25.93 -30.93
N GLU A 303 0.22 -25.72 -30.12
CA GLU A 303 1.49 -26.43 -30.29
C GLU A 303 1.51 -27.81 -29.62
N LEU A 304 0.97 -27.93 -28.40
CA LEU A 304 0.99 -29.18 -27.63
C LEU A 304 -0.32 -29.98 -27.69
N GLY A 305 -1.38 -29.43 -28.27
CA GLY A 305 -2.65 -30.13 -28.49
C GLY A 305 -3.44 -30.44 -27.20
N TYR A 306 -3.21 -29.72 -26.09
CA TYR A 306 -3.99 -29.93 -24.87
C TYR A 306 -5.41 -29.40 -25.00
N THR A 307 -6.36 -30.15 -24.43
CA THR A 307 -7.77 -29.75 -24.38
C THR A 307 -8.02 -28.72 -23.28
N SER A 308 -9.07 -27.90 -23.44
CA SER A 308 -9.50 -26.93 -22.43
C SER A 308 -9.76 -27.59 -21.08
N GLY A 309 -10.46 -28.72 -21.03
CA GLY A 309 -10.75 -29.45 -19.79
C GLY A 309 -9.50 -29.96 -19.06
N TYR A 310 -8.47 -30.41 -19.80
CA TYR A 310 -7.20 -30.79 -19.18
C TYR A 310 -6.49 -29.58 -18.58
N LEU A 311 -6.44 -28.45 -19.29
CA LEU A 311 -5.82 -27.22 -18.79
C LEU A 311 -6.60 -26.60 -17.63
N ALA A 312 -7.93 -26.66 -17.67
CA ALA A 312 -8.81 -26.19 -16.61
C ALA A 312 -8.62 -26.96 -15.30
N SER A 313 -8.35 -28.27 -15.38
CA SER A 313 -8.02 -29.08 -14.21
C SER A 313 -6.60 -28.85 -13.68
N HIS A 314 -5.73 -28.20 -14.47
CA HIS A 314 -4.31 -27.95 -14.20
C HIS A 314 -3.93 -26.46 -14.39
N PRO A 315 -4.64 -25.51 -13.75
CA PRO A 315 -4.51 -24.08 -14.05
C PRO A 315 -3.13 -23.49 -13.71
N THR A 316 -2.31 -24.19 -12.92
CA THR A 316 -0.95 -23.75 -12.57
C THR A 316 -0.04 -23.63 -13.81
N PHE A 317 -0.35 -24.32 -14.91
CA PHE A 317 0.31 -24.12 -16.20
C PHE A 317 0.40 -22.64 -16.60
N PHE A 318 -0.68 -21.88 -16.41
CA PHE A 318 -0.71 -20.46 -16.79
C PHE A 318 0.03 -19.54 -15.81
N THR A 319 0.26 -20.01 -14.59
CA THR A 319 0.94 -19.20 -13.55
C THR A 319 2.45 -19.33 -13.62
N LEU A 320 2.95 -20.50 -14.00
CA LEU A 320 4.37 -20.76 -14.18
C LEU A 320 4.95 -19.93 -15.34
N SER A 321 6.27 -19.76 -15.35
CA SER A 321 6.96 -19.07 -16.45
C SER A 321 6.97 -19.94 -17.69
N LEU A 322 6.38 -19.45 -18.79
CA LEU A 322 6.37 -20.16 -20.05
C LEU A 322 7.80 -20.36 -20.57
N GLU A 323 8.55 -19.25 -20.66
CA GLU A 323 9.91 -19.24 -21.21
C GLU A 323 10.97 -19.80 -20.25
N LYS A 324 10.90 -19.48 -18.94
CA LYS A 324 11.94 -19.90 -17.99
C LYS A 324 11.73 -21.28 -17.37
N ARG A 325 10.56 -21.90 -17.56
CA ARG A 325 10.25 -23.18 -16.91
C ARG A 325 9.52 -24.16 -17.82
N ILE A 326 8.42 -23.76 -18.45
CA ILE A 326 7.55 -24.71 -19.14
C ILE A 326 8.21 -25.20 -20.43
N LYS A 327 8.61 -24.29 -21.32
CA LYS A 327 9.25 -24.63 -22.60
C LYS A 327 10.57 -25.40 -22.41
N PRO A 328 11.54 -24.95 -21.56
CA PRO A 328 12.79 -25.68 -21.35
C PRO A 328 12.57 -27.10 -20.83
N ARG A 329 11.65 -27.27 -19.87
CA ARG A 329 11.36 -28.61 -19.31
C ARG A 329 10.57 -29.49 -20.27
N ASN A 330 9.72 -28.91 -21.12
CA ASN A 330 9.04 -29.63 -22.18
C ASN A 330 10.04 -30.19 -23.19
N GLU A 331 11.01 -29.38 -23.62
CA GLU A 331 12.07 -29.79 -24.54
C GLU A 331 12.93 -30.92 -23.96
N VAL A 332 13.38 -30.79 -22.70
CA VAL A 332 14.12 -31.86 -22.01
C VAL A 332 13.33 -33.17 -22.02
N VAL A 333 12.07 -33.15 -21.60
CA VAL A 333 11.24 -34.37 -21.56
C VAL A 333 10.97 -34.93 -22.94
N LYS A 334 10.77 -34.08 -23.95
CA LYS A 334 10.58 -34.49 -25.34
C LYS A 334 11.81 -35.26 -25.84
N LEU A 335 13.01 -34.69 -25.69
CA LEU A 335 14.26 -35.31 -26.12
C LEU A 335 14.58 -36.60 -25.37
N LEU A 336 14.34 -36.65 -24.05
CA LEU A 336 14.54 -37.87 -23.27
C LEU A 336 13.59 -39.00 -23.70
N ASN A 337 12.35 -38.67 -24.06
CA ASN A 337 11.41 -39.66 -24.61
C ASN A 337 11.84 -40.13 -26.00
N GLU A 338 12.26 -39.23 -26.88
CA GLU A 338 12.74 -39.56 -28.24
C GLU A 338 13.98 -40.48 -28.20
N LYS A 339 14.86 -40.27 -27.22
CA LYS A 339 16.03 -41.15 -26.98
C LYS A 339 15.72 -42.39 -26.14
N MET A 340 14.44 -42.60 -25.78
CA MET A 340 13.96 -43.69 -24.91
C MET A 340 14.73 -43.82 -23.58
N LEU A 341 15.21 -42.69 -23.05
CA LEU A 341 16.03 -42.65 -21.83
C LEU A 341 15.18 -42.73 -20.55
N ILE A 342 13.88 -42.41 -20.64
CA ILE A 342 12.93 -42.55 -19.53
C ILE A 342 11.95 -43.71 -19.77
N ARG A 343 11.85 -44.60 -18.77
CA ARG A 343 11.04 -45.84 -18.84
C ARG A 343 9.52 -45.60 -18.98
N ARG A 344 9.01 -44.45 -18.53
CA ARG A 344 7.59 -44.08 -18.62
C ARG A 344 7.49 -42.65 -19.15
N LYS A 345 6.57 -42.43 -20.10
CA LYS A 345 6.28 -41.10 -20.63
C LYS A 345 5.86 -40.17 -19.49
N ALA A 346 6.71 -39.22 -19.15
CA ALA A 346 6.44 -38.28 -18.08
C ALA A 346 5.36 -37.28 -18.52
N SER A 347 4.35 -37.06 -17.69
CA SER A 347 3.39 -35.97 -17.91
C SER A 347 4.09 -34.63 -17.76
N LEU A 348 3.95 -33.74 -18.74
CA LEU A 348 4.54 -32.40 -18.69
C LEU A 348 4.15 -31.67 -17.41
N TYR A 349 2.88 -31.76 -17.00
CA TYR A 349 2.40 -31.16 -15.75
C TYR A 349 3.24 -31.58 -14.56
N SER A 350 3.43 -32.90 -14.38
CA SER A 350 4.22 -33.45 -13.28
C SER A 350 5.66 -32.95 -13.27
N VAL A 351 6.22 -32.65 -14.45
CA VAL A 351 7.60 -32.21 -14.62
C VAL A 351 7.74 -30.72 -14.31
N VAL A 352 6.84 -29.88 -14.82
CA VAL A 352 6.90 -28.43 -14.59
C VAL A 352 6.53 -28.05 -13.15
N SER A 353 5.80 -28.92 -12.44
CA SER A 353 5.50 -28.75 -11.02
C SER A 353 6.68 -29.03 -10.09
N LEU A 354 7.76 -29.68 -10.54
CA LEU A 354 8.92 -29.94 -9.69
C LEU A 354 9.67 -28.65 -9.32
N THR A 355 10.31 -28.66 -8.15
CA THR A 355 11.35 -27.66 -7.84
C THR A 355 12.51 -27.81 -8.82
N GLU A 356 13.33 -26.77 -8.93
CA GLU A 356 14.48 -26.78 -9.84
C GLU A 356 15.44 -27.92 -9.49
N GLU A 357 15.84 -28.02 -8.23
CA GLU A 357 16.69 -29.09 -7.71
C GLU A 357 16.15 -30.49 -8.04
N ARG A 358 14.87 -30.74 -7.79
CA ARG A 358 14.25 -32.05 -8.07
C ARG A 358 14.15 -32.34 -9.55
N PHE A 359 13.90 -31.32 -10.38
CA PHE A 359 13.90 -31.46 -11.83
C PHE A 359 15.30 -31.83 -12.33
N LEU A 360 16.33 -31.09 -11.94
CA LEU A 360 17.72 -31.35 -12.32
C LEU A 360 18.15 -32.78 -11.94
N LYS A 361 17.91 -33.17 -10.68
CA LYS A 361 18.28 -34.50 -10.15
C LYS A 361 17.61 -35.64 -10.90
N LYS A 362 16.37 -35.45 -11.38
CA LYS A 362 15.59 -36.52 -12.00
C LYS A 362 15.73 -36.58 -13.52
N TYR A 363 15.83 -35.44 -14.20
CA TYR A 363 15.72 -35.37 -15.66
C TYR A 363 16.97 -34.83 -16.36
N LEU A 364 17.97 -34.31 -15.65
CA LEU A 364 19.18 -33.79 -16.28
C LEU A 364 20.46 -34.48 -15.82
N LEU A 365 20.72 -34.51 -14.51
CA LEU A 365 21.94 -35.10 -13.95
C LEU A 365 22.17 -36.57 -14.36
N PRO A 366 21.16 -37.46 -14.37
CA PRO A 366 21.36 -38.86 -14.76
C PRO A 366 21.79 -39.05 -16.23
N TYR A 367 21.56 -38.04 -17.08
CA TYR A 367 21.81 -38.10 -18.51
C TYR A 367 22.90 -37.11 -18.95
N ARG A 368 23.60 -36.47 -18.00
CA ARG A 368 24.61 -35.43 -18.28
C ARG A 368 25.71 -35.91 -19.22
N GLU A 369 26.23 -37.11 -18.97
CA GLU A 369 27.29 -37.71 -19.80
C GLU A 369 26.76 -38.14 -21.18
N LYS A 370 25.49 -38.56 -21.25
CA LYS A 370 24.86 -39.03 -22.50
C LYS A 370 24.36 -37.88 -23.39
N MET A 371 24.01 -36.75 -22.79
CA MET A 371 23.44 -35.57 -23.45
C MET A 371 24.02 -34.28 -22.86
N PRO A 372 25.33 -34.03 -23.01
CA PRO A 372 25.99 -32.87 -22.41
C PRO A 372 25.49 -31.54 -22.95
N ASP A 373 25.05 -31.49 -24.21
CA ASP A 373 24.52 -30.28 -24.85
C ASP A 373 23.14 -29.90 -24.30
N LEU A 374 22.28 -30.89 -24.02
CA LEU A 374 20.99 -30.65 -23.38
C LEU A 374 21.16 -30.07 -21.97
N TYR A 375 22.10 -30.62 -21.21
CA TYR A 375 22.46 -30.09 -19.89
C TYR A 375 22.96 -28.65 -19.98
N ARG A 376 23.91 -28.38 -20.87
CA ARG A 376 24.48 -27.03 -21.06
C ARG A 376 23.42 -26.02 -21.50
N SER A 377 22.61 -26.37 -22.51
CA SER A 377 21.53 -25.52 -23.03
C SER A 377 20.53 -25.14 -21.94
N TYR A 378 20.05 -26.13 -21.16
CA TYR A 378 19.10 -25.87 -20.07
C TYR A 378 19.70 -24.96 -18.99
N MET A 379 20.93 -25.23 -18.54
CA MET A 379 21.57 -24.43 -17.50
C MET A 379 21.81 -22.98 -17.96
N HIS A 380 22.13 -22.77 -19.24
CA HIS A 380 22.33 -21.43 -19.81
C HIS A 380 21.00 -20.69 -20.02
N GLY A 381 19.90 -21.40 -20.36
CA GLY A 381 18.59 -20.81 -20.60
C GLY A 381 17.81 -20.46 -19.33
N VAL A 382 18.03 -21.17 -18.22
CA VAL A 382 17.32 -20.96 -16.94
C VAL A 382 18.13 -20.14 -15.93
N GLY A 383 19.47 -20.11 -16.07
CA GLY A 383 20.39 -19.40 -15.18
C GLY A 383 20.57 -17.90 -15.43
N GLY A 384 19.80 -17.29 -16.34
CA GLY A 384 19.83 -15.87 -16.71
C GLY A 384 18.72 -15.01 -16.11
#